data_AF-A0A9W7DP90-F1
#
_entry.id   AF-A0A9W7DP90-F1
#
_cell.length_a   1.000
_cell.length_b   1.000
_cell.length_c   1.000
_cell.angle_alpha   90.00
_cell.angle_beta   90.00
_cell.angle_gamma   90.00
#
_symmetry.space_group_name_H-M   'P 1'
#
loop_
_entity.id
_entity.type
_entity.pdbx_description
1 polymer ?
#
loop_
_entity_poly.entity_id
_entity_poly.type
_entity_poly.pdbx_seq_one_letter_code
_entity_poly.pdbx_strand_id
1 'polypeptide(L)'
;MAFNFQQSVNEIESIYSNVDPPNNPGNQINDLVQYLVQPETILDEDIFDRAKQLIHAYDKLTSNHRSQLLYGITGAMKQYVEKELKSDLDSEDTFNIEVHRDVLQLYAYLIIFVFYCISEEKDPKKKVNGAASASDEDIRLKKGFQNSIRVLIECFKTLSVVFSVDLSHLFETTISRDDFVNSLCLKPVNSLFESEERMKDESFRRSAFKVLCQAVNQQGQMQQVQSNISSNLIYFPHLSPFKFKDFQRE
;
A
#
# COMPACT_ATOMS: atom_id res chain seq x y z
N MET A 1 -7.68 -5.09 22.80
CA MET A 1 -6.33 -5.64 23.10
C MET A 1 -5.32 -4.85 22.27
N ALA A 2 -4.16 -4.40 22.78
CA ALA A 2 -3.27 -3.50 22.01
C ALA A 2 -2.84 -4.15 20.68
N PHE A 3 -3.17 -3.53 19.55
CA PHE A 3 -2.86 -4.06 18.23
C PHE A 3 -1.34 -4.10 18.03
N ASN A 4 -0.79 -5.31 17.87
CA ASN A 4 0.63 -5.47 17.56
C ASN A 4 0.84 -5.41 16.04
N PHE A 5 1.26 -4.25 15.54
CA PHE A 5 1.48 -4.01 14.12
C PHE A 5 2.46 -5.02 13.51
N GLN A 6 3.62 -5.24 14.14
CA GLN A 6 4.68 -6.08 13.57
C GLN A 6 4.28 -7.56 13.50
N GLN A 7 3.61 -8.07 14.54
CA GLN A 7 3.08 -9.42 14.55
C GLN A 7 2.02 -9.59 13.46
N SER A 8 1.08 -8.65 13.38
CA SER A 8 0.01 -8.69 12.38
C SER A 8 0.54 -8.67 10.95
N VAL A 9 1.60 -7.88 10.68
CA VAL A 9 2.27 -7.84 9.37
C VAL A 9 2.95 -9.17 9.04
N ASN A 10 3.58 -9.83 10.02
CA ASN A 10 4.23 -11.13 9.81
C ASN A 10 3.23 -12.27 9.55
N GLU A 11 1.99 -12.14 10.04
CA GLU A 11 0.94 -13.15 9.89
C GLU A 11 0.14 -13.02 8.58
N ILE A 12 0.36 -11.97 7.78
CA ILE A 12 -0.41 -11.67 6.55
C ILE A 12 -0.47 -12.87 5.59
N GLU A 13 0.66 -13.53 5.34
CA GLU A 13 0.74 -14.68 4.43
C GLU A 13 -0.12 -15.86 4.90
N SER A 14 -0.15 -16.12 6.21
CA SER A 14 -0.97 -17.19 6.80
C SER A 14 -2.48 -16.87 6.70
N ILE A 15 -2.83 -15.59 6.83
CA ILE A 15 -4.22 -15.12 6.82
C ILE A 15 -4.78 -15.12 5.39
N TYR A 16 -3.99 -14.67 4.41
CA TYR A 16 -4.41 -14.49 3.02
C TYR A 16 -5.09 -15.74 2.42
N SER A 17 -4.66 -16.93 2.80
CA SER A 17 -5.16 -18.18 2.22
C SER A 17 -6.51 -18.67 2.78
N ASN A 18 -6.99 -18.11 3.91
CA ASN A 18 -8.00 -18.79 4.74
C ASN A 18 -9.34 -18.07 4.93
N VAL A 19 -9.56 -16.89 4.33
CA VAL A 19 -10.74 -16.06 4.64
C VAL A 19 -11.74 -16.02 3.48
N ASP A 20 -13.00 -16.34 3.78
CA ASP A 20 -14.13 -16.22 2.85
C ASP A 20 -14.78 -14.82 2.92
N PRO A 21 -15.39 -14.35 1.80
CA PRO A 21 -15.98 -13.03 1.77
C PRO A 21 -17.19 -12.95 2.71
N PRO A 22 -17.35 -11.85 3.44
CA PRO A 22 -18.48 -11.68 4.35
C PRO A 22 -19.81 -11.60 3.58
N ASN A 23 -20.90 -11.93 4.27
CA ASN A 23 -22.26 -11.82 3.72
C ASN A 23 -22.57 -10.36 3.35
N ASN A 24 -22.91 -10.13 2.07
CA ASN A 24 -23.23 -8.82 1.49
C ASN A 24 -22.09 -7.77 1.63
N PRO A 25 -20.96 -7.96 0.92
CA PRO A 25 -19.78 -7.11 1.06
C PRO A 25 -20.03 -5.65 0.61
N GLY A 26 -20.93 -5.42 -0.35
CA GLY A 26 -21.21 -4.07 -0.86
C GLY A 26 -21.79 -3.13 0.19
N ASN A 27 -22.79 -3.60 0.94
CA ASN A 27 -23.36 -2.81 2.05
C ASN A 27 -22.34 -2.59 3.15
N GLN A 28 -21.54 -3.62 3.47
CA GLN A 28 -20.52 -3.47 4.51
C GLN A 28 -19.43 -2.47 4.15
N ILE A 29 -19.02 -2.42 2.88
CA ILE A 29 -18.06 -1.43 2.39
C ILE A 29 -18.67 -0.03 2.44
N ASN A 30 -19.94 0.14 2.03
CA ASN A 30 -20.62 1.43 2.10
C ASN A 30 -20.67 1.96 3.54
N ASP A 31 -21.09 1.12 4.48
CA ASP A 31 -21.15 1.48 5.89
C ASP A 31 -19.75 1.82 6.42
N LEU A 32 -18.74 0.99 6.11
CA LEU A 32 -17.35 1.24 6.51
C LEU A 32 -16.86 2.59 5.97
N VAL A 33 -17.05 2.86 4.67
CA VAL A 33 -16.65 4.14 4.06
C VAL A 33 -17.34 5.32 4.73
N GLN A 34 -18.59 5.18 5.18
CA GLN A 34 -19.29 6.23 5.93
C GLN A 34 -18.68 6.45 7.32
N TYR A 35 -18.32 5.38 8.03
CA TYR A 35 -17.63 5.50 9.32
C TYR A 35 -16.23 6.13 9.17
N LEU A 36 -15.49 5.76 8.13
CA LEU A 36 -14.13 6.26 7.86
C LEU A 36 -14.08 7.73 7.38
N VAL A 37 -15.23 8.41 7.25
CA VAL A 37 -15.26 9.87 7.04
C VAL A 37 -14.61 10.61 8.21
N GLN A 38 -14.72 10.05 9.42
CA GLN A 38 -13.94 10.42 10.59
C GLN A 38 -12.79 9.41 10.71
N PRO A 39 -11.54 9.79 10.39
CA PRO A 39 -10.48 8.79 10.28
C PRO A 39 -10.10 8.13 11.61
N GLU A 40 -10.34 8.80 12.74
CA GLU A 40 -10.08 8.30 14.09
C GLU A 40 -11.00 7.15 14.51
N THR A 41 -12.16 7.01 13.86
CA THR A 41 -13.12 5.94 14.18
C THR A 41 -12.54 4.55 13.89
N ILE A 42 -11.41 4.46 13.18
CA ILE A 42 -10.65 3.22 12.99
C ILE A 42 -10.09 2.65 14.31
N LEU A 43 -9.98 3.46 15.36
CA LEU A 43 -9.53 3.02 16.69
C LEU A 43 -10.57 2.12 17.38
N ASP A 44 -11.83 2.20 16.95
CA ASP A 44 -12.87 1.29 17.42
C ASP A 44 -12.60 -0.13 16.91
N GLU A 45 -12.49 -1.07 17.86
CA GLU A 45 -12.16 -2.47 17.59
C GLU A 45 -13.19 -3.12 16.64
N ASP A 46 -14.47 -2.74 16.75
CA ASP A 46 -15.54 -3.29 15.90
C ASP A 46 -15.38 -2.82 14.43
N ILE A 47 -15.02 -1.55 14.23
CA ILE A 47 -14.85 -0.97 12.90
C ILE A 47 -13.56 -1.48 12.26
N PHE A 48 -12.48 -1.58 13.04
CA PHE A 48 -11.24 -2.14 12.58
C PHE A 48 -11.38 -3.63 12.23
N ASP A 49 -12.10 -4.41 13.03
CA ASP A 49 -12.39 -5.82 12.73
C ASP A 49 -13.21 -5.98 11.45
N ARG A 50 -14.19 -5.10 11.21
CA ARG A 50 -14.93 -5.07 9.96
C ARG A 50 -14.04 -4.73 8.76
N ALA A 51 -13.15 -3.74 8.91
CA ALA A 51 -12.17 -3.39 7.88
C ALA A 51 -11.21 -4.55 7.59
N LYS A 52 -10.72 -5.23 8.64
CA LYS A 52 -9.86 -6.42 8.54
C LYS A 52 -10.55 -7.56 7.81
N GLN A 53 -11.78 -7.90 8.18
CA GLN A 53 -12.54 -8.97 7.50
C GLN A 53 -12.72 -8.69 6.00
N LEU A 54 -13.04 -7.44 5.65
CA LEU A 54 -13.20 -7.04 4.24
C LEU A 54 -11.87 -7.04 3.49
N ILE A 55 -10.76 -6.61 4.11
CA ILE A 55 -9.44 -6.59 3.48
C ILE A 55 -8.88 -8.01 3.33
N HIS A 56 -9.09 -8.89 4.30
CA HIS A 56 -8.66 -10.29 4.22
C HIS A 56 -9.36 -11.04 3.08
N ALA A 57 -10.61 -10.67 2.80
CA ALA A 57 -11.36 -11.18 1.66
C ALA A 57 -11.08 -10.44 0.34
N TYR A 58 -10.10 -9.53 0.27
CA TYR A 58 -9.89 -8.62 -0.87
C TYR A 58 -9.80 -9.36 -2.21
N ASP A 59 -9.10 -10.50 -2.29
CA ASP A 59 -9.00 -11.28 -3.52
C ASP A 59 -10.33 -11.96 -3.95
N LYS A 60 -11.27 -12.13 -3.03
CA LYS A 60 -12.59 -12.71 -3.34
C LYS A 60 -13.64 -11.62 -3.66
N LEU A 61 -13.32 -10.34 -3.46
CA LEU A 61 -14.20 -9.22 -3.77
C LEU A 61 -14.24 -8.90 -5.27
N THR A 62 -15.36 -8.32 -5.72
CA THR A 62 -15.50 -7.81 -7.09
C THR A 62 -14.57 -6.60 -7.31
N SER A 63 -14.16 -6.36 -8.56
CA SER A 63 -13.29 -5.22 -8.90
C SER A 63 -13.82 -3.87 -8.40
N ASN A 64 -15.15 -3.67 -8.41
CA ASN A 64 -15.76 -2.44 -7.93
C ASN A 64 -15.66 -2.32 -6.40
N HIS A 65 -15.95 -3.40 -5.67
CA HIS A 65 -15.85 -3.45 -4.22
C HIS A 65 -14.40 -3.24 -3.74
N ARG A 66 -13.42 -3.86 -4.42
CA ARG A 66 -11.99 -3.67 -4.15
C ARG A 66 -11.58 -2.20 -4.28
N SER A 67 -11.93 -1.57 -5.41
CA SER A 67 -11.62 -0.16 -5.65
C SER A 67 -12.30 0.75 -4.63
N GLN A 68 -13.58 0.53 -4.32
CA GLN A 68 -14.32 1.35 -3.36
C GLN A 68 -13.73 1.25 -1.95
N LEU A 69 -13.46 0.03 -1.47
CA LEU A 69 -12.85 -0.21 -0.17
C LEU A 69 -11.50 0.51 -0.07
N LEU A 70 -10.66 0.38 -1.10
CA LEU A 70 -9.37 1.03 -1.12
C LEU A 70 -9.47 2.55 -1.14
N TYR A 71 -10.33 3.12 -2.00
CA TYR A 71 -10.50 4.57 -2.05
C TYR A 71 -10.99 5.12 -0.71
N GLY A 72 -11.84 4.38 0.01
CA GLY A 72 -12.21 4.71 1.39
C GLY A 72 -11.02 4.73 2.34
N ILE A 73 -10.24 3.65 2.38
CA ILE A 73 -9.08 3.51 3.29
C ILE A 73 -7.99 4.55 2.97
N THR A 74 -7.59 4.67 1.71
CA THR A 74 -6.57 5.61 1.27
C THR A 74 -7.03 7.06 1.42
N GLY A 75 -8.30 7.35 1.14
CA GLY A 75 -8.90 8.66 1.36
C GLY A 75 -8.91 9.06 2.83
N ALA A 76 -9.35 8.17 3.71
CA ALA A 76 -9.38 8.39 5.16
C ALA A 76 -7.96 8.63 5.72
N MET A 77 -6.99 7.80 5.32
CA MET A 77 -5.60 7.97 5.77
C MET A 77 -4.99 9.29 5.29
N LYS A 78 -5.21 9.69 4.02
CA LYS A 78 -4.75 11.00 3.53
C LYS A 78 -5.38 12.14 4.30
N GLN A 79 -6.70 12.09 4.48
CA GLN A 79 -7.44 13.12 5.21
C GLN A 79 -6.91 13.25 6.64
N TYR A 80 -6.65 12.14 7.32
CA TYR A 80 -6.08 12.14 8.66
C TYR A 80 -4.73 12.83 8.71
N VAL A 81 -3.82 12.44 7.82
CA VAL A 81 -2.47 13.01 7.77
C VAL A 81 -2.50 14.51 7.46
N GLU A 82 -3.32 14.92 6.49
CA GLU A 82 -3.34 16.31 6.02
C GLU A 82 -4.05 17.27 6.97
N LYS A 83 -5.11 16.82 7.66
CA LYS A 83 -5.95 17.71 8.47
C LYS A 83 -5.66 17.62 9.96
N GLU A 84 -5.51 16.41 10.49
CA GLU A 84 -5.36 16.19 11.93
C GLU A 84 -3.88 16.18 12.29
N LEU A 85 -3.12 15.20 11.75
CA LEU A 85 -1.72 15.00 12.15
C LEU A 85 -0.82 16.20 11.86
N LYS A 86 -0.92 16.81 10.67
CA LYS A 86 -0.12 18.01 10.35
C LYS A 86 -0.50 19.20 11.21
N SER A 87 -1.80 19.42 11.42
CA SER A 87 -2.29 20.51 12.28
C SER A 87 -1.77 20.34 13.71
N ASP A 88 -1.82 19.12 14.22
CA ASP A 88 -1.39 18.81 15.59
C ASP A 88 0.13 18.92 15.75
N LEU A 89 0.91 18.55 14.73
CA LEU A 89 2.36 18.76 14.72
C LEU A 89 2.77 20.23 14.62
N ASP A 90 1.97 21.05 13.93
CA ASP A 90 2.19 22.49 13.81
C ASP A 90 1.70 23.26 15.05
N SER A 91 0.80 22.67 15.84
CA SER A 91 0.25 23.25 17.07
C SER A 91 1.16 23.00 18.28
N GLU A 92 1.28 23.98 19.18
CA GLU A 92 1.95 23.80 20.50
C GLU A 92 1.03 23.11 21.53
N ASP A 93 -0.17 22.67 21.13
CA ASP A 93 -1.16 22.02 21.99
C ASP A 93 -0.76 20.58 22.33
N THR A 94 -1.58 19.91 23.14
CA THR A 94 -1.31 18.58 23.70
C THR A 94 -1.29 17.51 22.61
N PHE A 95 -0.14 17.37 21.94
CA PHE A 95 0.09 16.41 20.87
C PHE A 95 -0.01 14.97 21.42
N ASN A 96 -1.13 14.28 21.13
CA ASN A 96 -1.30 12.89 21.53
C ASN A 96 -0.62 11.95 20.54
N ILE A 97 0.71 11.85 20.67
CA ILE A 97 1.60 11.03 19.84
C ILE A 97 1.10 9.60 19.71
N GLU A 98 0.64 9.02 20.83
CA GLU A 98 0.22 7.61 20.88
C GLU A 98 -0.98 7.35 19.99
N VAL A 99 -1.99 8.21 20.04
CA VAL A 99 -3.19 8.09 19.20
C VAL A 99 -2.85 8.22 17.72
N HIS A 100 -2.06 9.24 17.35
CA HIS A 100 -1.63 9.44 15.96
C HIS A 100 -0.85 8.25 15.40
N ARG A 101 0.07 7.70 16.22
CA ARG A 101 0.83 6.52 15.87
C ARG A 101 -0.08 5.31 15.66
N ASP A 102 -1.02 5.07 16.57
CA ASP A 102 -1.90 3.91 16.51
C ASP A 102 -2.85 3.98 15.30
N VAL A 103 -3.45 5.14 15.02
CA VAL A 103 -4.28 5.37 13.83
C VAL A 103 -3.48 5.07 12.55
N LEU A 104 -2.26 5.59 12.44
CA LEU A 104 -1.40 5.34 11.28
C LEU A 104 -1.02 3.87 11.13
N GLN A 105 -0.75 3.15 12.23
CA GLN A 105 -0.44 1.73 12.20
C GLN A 105 -1.62 0.88 11.72
N LEU A 106 -2.84 1.21 12.14
CA LEU A 106 -4.05 0.51 11.71
C LEU A 106 -4.31 0.70 10.21
N TYR A 107 -4.23 1.93 9.71
CA TYR A 107 -4.36 2.19 8.26
C TYR A 107 -3.22 1.59 7.45
N ALA A 108 -1.99 1.69 7.94
CA ALA A 108 -0.81 1.11 7.30
C ALA A 108 -0.97 -0.39 7.13
N TYR A 109 -1.46 -1.10 8.15
CA TYR A 109 -1.73 -2.54 8.07
C TYR A 109 -2.69 -2.88 6.92
N LEU A 110 -3.79 -2.14 6.78
CA LEU A 110 -4.76 -2.35 5.69
C LEU A 110 -4.13 -2.13 4.31
N ILE A 111 -3.29 -1.10 4.15
CA ILE A 111 -2.60 -0.81 2.89
C ILE A 111 -1.54 -1.89 2.58
N ILE A 112 -0.78 -2.36 3.58
CA ILE A 112 0.19 -3.44 3.41
C ILE A 112 -0.50 -4.71 2.91
N PHE A 113 -1.67 -5.04 3.47
CA PHE A 113 -2.45 -6.19 3.02
C PHE A 113 -2.87 -6.08 1.54
N VAL A 114 -3.27 -4.88 1.10
CA VAL A 114 -3.59 -4.64 -0.31
C VAL A 114 -2.35 -4.81 -1.19
N PHE A 115 -1.20 -4.29 -0.78
CA PHE A 115 0.03 -4.50 -1.54
C PHE A 115 0.38 -5.98 -1.67
N TYR A 116 0.24 -6.75 -0.57
CA TYR A 116 0.48 -8.18 -0.57
C TYR A 116 -0.48 -8.93 -1.51
N CYS A 117 -1.78 -8.61 -1.46
CA CYS A 117 -2.75 -9.22 -2.39
C CYS A 117 -2.35 -8.95 -3.85
N ILE A 118 -1.92 -7.72 -4.15
CA ILE A 118 -1.57 -7.34 -5.52
C ILE A 118 -0.22 -7.91 -5.94
N SER A 119 0.74 -8.12 -5.05
CA SER A 119 2.01 -8.79 -5.40
C SER A 119 1.78 -10.24 -5.79
N GLU A 120 0.84 -10.93 -5.12
CA GLU A 120 0.43 -12.31 -5.44
C GLU A 120 -0.43 -12.42 -6.70
N GLU A 121 -0.95 -11.31 -7.24
CA GLU A 121 -1.69 -11.34 -8.51
C GLU A 121 -0.79 -11.77 -9.68
N LYS A 122 -1.29 -12.73 -10.46
CA LYS A 122 -0.58 -13.27 -11.62
C LYS A 122 -0.46 -12.25 -12.74
N ASP A 123 0.74 -12.15 -13.30
CA ASP A 123 1.00 -11.30 -14.46
C ASP A 123 0.23 -11.77 -15.71
N PRO A 124 -0.27 -10.84 -16.54
CA PRO A 124 -0.90 -11.20 -17.81
C PRO A 124 0.15 -11.82 -18.75
N LYS A 125 -0.12 -13.04 -19.23
CA LYS A 125 0.77 -13.73 -20.18
C LYS A 125 0.84 -12.98 -21.51
N LYS A 126 2.05 -12.62 -21.96
CA LYS A 126 2.27 -12.14 -23.34
C LYS A 126 2.03 -13.28 -24.33
N LYS A 127 1.08 -13.10 -25.25
CA LYS A 127 0.98 -13.99 -26.43
C LYS A 127 2.18 -13.72 -27.33
N VAL A 128 3.06 -14.72 -27.43
CA VAL A 128 4.13 -14.77 -28.45
C VAL A 128 3.46 -14.96 -29.80
N ASN A 129 3.58 -13.97 -30.68
CA ASN A 129 3.33 -13.97 -32.13
C ASN A 129 2.53 -15.18 -32.68
N GLY A 130 1.23 -15.00 -32.91
CA GLY A 130 0.42 -15.96 -33.65
C GLY A 130 -1.07 -15.66 -33.50
N ALA A 131 -1.75 -15.47 -34.62
CA ALA A 131 -3.15 -15.07 -34.74
C ALA A 131 -4.13 -15.92 -33.92
N ALA A 132 -4.70 -15.33 -32.88
CA ALA A 132 -6.01 -15.70 -32.33
C ALA A 132 -6.58 -14.46 -31.62
N SER A 133 -7.83 -14.12 -31.89
CA SER A 133 -8.57 -13.09 -31.15
C SER A 133 -8.37 -13.30 -29.64
N ALA A 134 -8.08 -12.24 -28.89
CA ALA A 134 -7.96 -12.31 -27.43
C ALA A 134 -9.21 -12.99 -26.86
N SER A 135 -9.03 -14.00 -26.00
CA SER A 135 -10.19 -14.60 -25.33
C SER A 135 -10.80 -13.55 -24.40
N ASP A 136 -12.09 -13.68 -24.09
CA ASP A 136 -12.73 -12.81 -23.09
C ASP A 136 -12.02 -12.86 -21.73
N GLU A 137 -11.37 -13.99 -21.43
CA GLU A 137 -10.55 -14.17 -20.23
C GLU A 137 -9.26 -13.34 -20.26
N ASP A 138 -8.53 -13.32 -21.39
CA ASP A 138 -7.33 -12.49 -21.56
C ASP A 138 -7.64 -10.99 -21.41
N ILE A 139 -8.79 -10.56 -21.95
CA ILE A 139 -9.25 -9.17 -21.86
C ILE A 139 -9.60 -8.81 -20.41
N ARG A 140 -10.24 -9.73 -19.67
CA ARG A 140 -10.58 -9.55 -18.24
C ARG A 140 -9.33 -9.47 -17.38
N LEU A 141 -8.36 -10.36 -17.58
CA LEU A 141 -7.08 -10.36 -16.85
C LEU A 141 -6.30 -9.06 -17.08
N LYS A 142 -6.22 -8.59 -18.32
CA LYS A 142 -5.55 -7.33 -18.65
C LYS A 142 -6.24 -6.12 -18.01
N LYS A 143 -7.58 -6.09 -18.00
CA LYS A 143 -8.35 -5.03 -17.33
C LYS A 143 -8.16 -5.05 -15.81
N GLY A 144 -8.16 -6.24 -15.21
CA GLY A 144 -7.85 -6.43 -13.78
C GLY A 144 -6.47 -5.88 -13.43
N PHE A 145 -5.44 -6.29 -14.17
CA PHE A 145 -4.08 -5.82 -13.99
C PHE A 145 -3.92 -4.30 -14.13
N GLN A 146 -4.60 -3.68 -15.10
CA GLN A 146 -4.63 -2.22 -15.23
C GLN A 146 -5.32 -1.54 -14.05
N ASN A 147 -6.38 -2.15 -13.49
CA ASN A 147 -7.03 -1.64 -12.30
C ASN A 147 -6.09 -1.74 -11.09
N SER A 148 -5.36 -2.85 -10.94
CA SER A 148 -4.36 -3.04 -9.89
C SER A 148 -3.24 -1.99 -9.97
N ILE A 149 -2.76 -1.65 -11.18
CA ILE A 149 -1.79 -0.55 -11.35
C ILE A 149 -2.37 0.79 -10.86
N ARG A 150 -3.63 1.10 -11.19
CA ARG A 150 -4.28 2.34 -10.75
C ARG A 150 -4.42 2.39 -9.22
N VAL A 151 -4.79 1.27 -8.63
CA VAL A 151 -4.84 1.08 -7.17
C VAL A 151 -3.47 1.34 -6.54
N LEU A 152 -2.40 0.73 -7.07
CA LEU A 152 -1.04 0.91 -6.55
C LEU A 152 -0.59 2.37 -6.61
N ILE A 153 -0.88 3.05 -7.72
CA ILE A 153 -0.58 4.48 -7.87
C ILE A 153 -1.29 5.31 -6.79
N GLU A 154 -2.54 4.98 -6.45
CA GLU A 154 -3.28 5.67 -5.40
C GLU A 154 -2.71 5.40 -3.99
N CYS A 155 -2.30 4.15 -3.72
CA CYS A 155 -1.56 3.81 -2.50
C CYS A 155 -0.26 4.60 -2.41
N PHE A 156 0.52 4.68 -3.50
CA PHE A 156 1.77 5.44 -3.53
C PHE A 156 1.55 6.94 -3.27
N LYS A 157 0.51 7.56 -3.82
CA LYS A 157 0.16 8.94 -3.47
C LYS A 157 -0.17 9.08 -1.97
N THR A 158 -0.83 8.10 -1.37
CA THR A 158 -1.10 8.07 0.07
C THR A 158 0.19 8.02 0.87
N LEU A 159 1.10 7.13 0.50
CA LEU A 159 2.42 7.04 1.13
C LEU A 159 3.23 8.33 0.97
N SER A 160 3.16 9.00 -0.19
CA SER A 160 3.79 10.31 -0.38
C SER A 160 3.29 11.37 0.59
N VAL A 161 2.01 11.33 0.96
CA VAL A 161 1.41 12.23 1.96
C VAL A 161 1.88 11.85 3.36
N VAL A 162 1.89 10.55 3.70
CA VAL A 162 2.40 10.05 4.99
C VAL A 162 3.87 10.44 5.21
N PHE A 163 4.73 10.21 4.20
CA PHE A 163 6.15 10.53 4.30
C PHE A 163 6.47 12.02 4.26
N SER A 164 5.51 12.86 3.86
CA SER A 164 5.66 14.32 3.94
C SER A 164 5.74 14.85 5.37
N VAL A 165 5.37 14.03 6.35
CA VAL A 165 5.47 14.31 7.78
C VAL A 165 6.73 13.64 8.34
N ASP A 166 7.38 14.30 9.30
CA ASP A 166 8.51 13.68 10.02
C ASP A 166 8.01 12.64 11.03
N LEU A 167 8.11 11.37 10.64
CA LEU A 167 7.69 10.25 11.47
C LEU A 167 8.58 10.10 12.72
N SER A 168 9.73 10.76 12.79
CA SER A 168 10.62 10.71 13.97
C SER A 168 9.96 11.29 15.22
N HIS A 169 8.95 12.17 15.07
CA HIS A 169 8.16 12.68 16.18
C HIS A 169 7.08 11.72 16.67
N LEU A 170 6.70 10.75 15.84
CA LEU A 170 5.61 9.80 16.13
C LEU A 170 6.10 8.48 16.74
N PHE A 171 7.33 8.09 16.40
CA PHE A 171 7.92 6.84 16.87
C PHE A 171 8.97 7.14 17.94
N GLU A 172 8.84 6.49 19.10
CA GLU A 172 9.75 6.65 20.24
C GLU A 172 11.19 6.23 19.92
N THR A 173 11.37 5.30 18.98
CA THR A 173 12.68 4.77 18.60
C THR A 173 12.87 4.78 17.09
N THR A 174 14.10 5.07 16.67
CA THR A 174 14.52 5.03 15.26
C THR A 174 14.27 3.65 14.65
N ILE A 175 14.50 2.58 15.41
CA ILE A 175 14.29 1.20 14.95
C ILE A 175 12.81 0.96 14.62
N SER A 176 11.89 1.36 15.51
CA SER A 176 10.45 1.18 15.26
C SER A 176 9.96 1.97 14.06
N ARG A 177 10.46 3.20 13.87
CA ARG A 177 10.18 4.01 12.67
C ARG A 177 10.69 3.31 11.41
N ASP A 178 11.93 2.83 11.43
CA ASP A 178 12.57 2.19 10.28
C ASP A 178 11.83 0.88 9.91
N ASP A 179 11.43 0.09 10.90
CA ASP A 179 10.62 -1.12 10.71
C ASP A 179 9.24 -0.80 10.10
N PHE A 180 8.61 0.28 10.55
CA PHE A 180 7.34 0.77 9.99
C PHE A 180 7.49 1.17 8.52
N VAL A 181 8.47 2.02 8.19
CA VAL A 181 8.72 2.46 6.80
C VAL A 181 9.12 1.28 5.91
N ASN A 182 9.93 0.36 6.43
CA ASN A 182 10.36 -0.84 5.72
C ASN A 182 9.17 -1.76 5.40
N SER A 183 8.28 -1.97 6.36
CA SER A 183 7.09 -2.82 6.19
C SER A 183 6.03 -2.17 5.30
N LEU A 184 5.84 -0.85 5.41
CA LEU A 184 4.82 -0.11 4.67
C LEU A 184 5.21 0.16 3.20
N CYS A 185 6.48 0.44 2.94
CA CYS A 185 6.94 0.87 1.62
C CYS A 185 8.00 -0.05 1.02
N LEU A 186 9.13 -0.27 1.70
CA LEU A 186 10.29 -0.88 1.06
C LEU A 186 10.03 -2.34 0.66
N LYS A 187 9.55 -3.19 1.59
CA LYS A 187 9.23 -4.59 1.29
C LYS A 187 8.17 -4.71 0.19
N PRO A 188 7.00 -4.04 0.28
CA PRO A 188 5.98 -4.12 -0.77
C PRO A 188 6.45 -3.62 -2.14
N VAL A 189 7.15 -2.49 -2.20
CA VAL A 189 7.62 -1.93 -3.47
C VAL A 189 8.63 -2.86 -4.15
N ASN A 190 9.53 -3.48 -3.38
CA ASN A 190 10.46 -4.45 -3.94
C ASN A 190 9.75 -5.67 -4.51
N SER A 191 8.78 -6.23 -3.77
CA SER A 191 7.97 -7.36 -4.26
C SER A 191 7.22 -7.01 -5.55
N LEU A 192 6.73 -5.78 -5.68
CA LEU A 192 6.08 -5.31 -6.91
C LEU A 192 7.07 -5.13 -8.09
N PHE A 193 8.34 -4.84 -7.83
CA PHE A 193 9.39 -4.72 -8.87
C PHE A 193 9.81 -6.06 -9.48
N GLU A 194 9.49 -7.18 -8.82
CA GLU A 194 9.75 -8.52 -9.34
C GLU A 194 8.95 -8.78 -10.63
N SER A 195 7.77 -8.15 -10.78
CA SER A 195 6.95 -8.25 -11.99
C SER A 195 7.47 -7.38 -13.13
N GLU A 196 7.87 -8.03 -14.22
CA GLU A 196 8.29 -7.34 -15.46
C GLU A 196 7.14 -6.57 -16.10
N GLU A 197 5.90 -7.07 -16.03
CA GLU A 197 4.75 -6.40 -16.65
C GLU A 197 4.40 -5.10 -15.91
N ARG A 198 4.50 -5.07 -14.57
CA ARG A 198 4.26 -3.85 -13.78
C ARG A 198 5.31 -2.80 -14.07
N MET A 199 6.58 -3.21 -14.17
CA MET A 199 7.70 -2.32 -14.47
C MET A 199 7.67 -1.71 -15.88
N LYS A 200 6.87 -2.24 -16.82
CA LYS A 200 6.69 -1.60 -18.12
C LYS A 200 5.87 -0.32 -18.05
N ASP A 201 4.92 -0.25 -17.11
CA ASP A 201 4.04 0.91 -16.97
C ASP A 201 4.82 2.11 -16.42
N GLU A 202 4.88 3.20 -17.19
CA GLU A 202 5.63 4.39 -16.80
C GLU A 202 5.02 5.10 -15.59
N SER A 203 3.70 5.11 -15.47
CA SER A 203 3.00 5.80 -14.37
C SER A 203 3.25 5.11 -13.04
N PHE A 204 3.23 3.77 -13.06
CA PHE A 204 3.64 2.94 -11.93
C PHE A 204 5.10 3.21 -11.55
N ARG A 205 6.04 3.12 -12.51
CA ARG A 205 7.47 3.36 -12.23
C ARG A 205 7.71 4.72 -11.60
N ARG A 206 7.18 5.79 -12.21
CA ARG A 206 7.34 7.16 -11.69
C ARG A 206 6.80 7.29 -10.27
N SER A 207 5.62 6.74 -10.00
CA SER A 207 5.00 6.83 -8.68
C SER A 207 5.77 6.02 -7.63
N ALA A 208 6.23 4.82 -7.97
CA ALA A 208 7.02 3.98 -7.06
C ALA A 208 8.37 4.62 -6.74
N PHE A 209 9.10 5.12 -7.75
CA PHE A 209 10.38 5.80 -7.52
C PHE A 209 10.22 7.07 -6.70
N LYS A 210 9.17 7.86 -6.94
CA LYS A 210 8.90 9.06 -6.13
C LYS A 210 8.76 8.72 -4.64
N VAL A 211 7.98 7.69 -4.30
CA VAL A 211 7.80 7.28 -2.90
C VAL A 211 9.11 6.74 -2.32
N LEU A 212 9.89 5.97 -3.08
CA LEU A 212 11.22 5.51 -2.64
C LEU A 212 12.17 6.68 -2.36
N CYS A 213 12.20 7.68 -3.24
CA CYS A 213 13.01 8.89 -3.05
C CYS A 213 12.57 9.66 -1.79
N GLN A 214 11.27 9.76 -1.53
CA GLN A 214 10.76 10.36 -0.29
C GLN A 214 11.15 9.54 0.94
N ALA A 215 11.07 8.21 0.90
CA ALA A 215 11.52 7.35 1.99
C ALA A 215 13.02 7.53 2.30
N VAL A 216 13.87 7.73 1.28
CA VAL A 216 15.30 8.03 1.49
C VAL A 216 15.49 9.42 2.06
N ASN A 217 14.90 10.44 1.44
CA ASN A 217 15.16 11.85 1.76
C ASN A 217 14.55 12.28 3.11
N GLN A 218 13.33 11.83 3.41
CA GLN A 218 12.57 12.29 4.57
C GLN A 218 12.68 11.33 5.76
N GLN A 219 12.88 10.02 5.51
CA GLN A 219 12.85 9.00 6.56
C GLN A 219 14.19 8.28 6.78
N GLY A 220 15.26 8.70 6.09
CA GLY A 220 16.62 8.21 6.34
C GLY A 220 16.92 6.78 5.87
N GLN A 221 16.11 6.19 4.98
CA GLN A 221 16.21 4.78 4.58
C GLN A 221 17.31 4.46 3.53
N MET A 222 18.36 5.27 3.43
CA MET A 222 19.36 5.17 2.35
C MET A 222 20.02 3.80 2.26
N GLN A 223 20.45 3.24 3.39
CA GLN A 223 21.16 1.96 3.43
C GLN A 223 20.27 0.80 2.97
N GLN A 224 19.03 0.75 3.46
CA GLN A 224 18.08 -0.31 3.11
C GLN A 224 17.71 -0.25 1.63
N VAL A 225 17.47 0.97 1.09
CA VAL A 225 17.18 1.16 -0.33
C VAL A 225 18.37 0.75 -1.20
N GLN A 226 19.59 1.11 -0.83
CA GLN A 226 20.79 0.71 -1.57
C GLN A 226 20.97 -0.82 -1.61
N SER A 227 20.74 -1.48 -0.47
CA SER A 227 20.81 -2.94 -0.37
C SER A 227 19.74 -3.62 -1.26
N ASN A 228 18.52 -3.11 -1.22
CA ASN A 228 17.40 -3.61 -2.03
C ASN A 228 17.66 -3.42 -3.53
N ILE A 229 18.15 -2.24 -3.95
CA ILE A 229 18.53 -2.01 -5.35
C ILE A 229 19.62 -2.99 -5.78
N SER A 230 20.65 -3.17 -4.96
CA SER A 230 21.76 -4.09 -5.28
C SER A 230 21.25 -5.53 -5.45
N SER A 231 20.41 -6.00 -4.53
CA SER A 231 19.79 -7.31 -4.60
C SER A 231 18.90 -7.45 -5.84
N ASN A 232 18.02 -6.49 -6.08
CA ASN A 232 17.11 -6.50 -7.22
C ASN A 232 17.85 -6.61 -8.56
N LEU A 233 19.05 -6.05 -8.68
CA LEU A 233 19.84 -6.11 -9.91
C LEU A 233 20.55 -7.43 -10.13
N ILE A 234 20.88 -8.12 -9.04
CA ILE A 234 21.48 -9.45 -9.10
C ILE A 234 20.40 -10.45 -9.53
N TYR A 235 19.18 -10.32 -9.00
CA TYR A 235 18.12 -11.31 -9.19
C TYR A 235 17.18 -11.01 -10.38
N PHE A 236 17.00 -9.75 -10.78
CA PHE A 236 16.01 -9.34 -11.79
C PHE A 236 16.65 -8.57 -12.96
N PRO A 237 17.01 -9.26 -14.06
CA PRO A 237 17.67 -8.66 -15.22
C PRO A 237 16.85 -7.55 -15.88
N HIS A 238 15.51 -7.64 -15.83
CA HIS A 238 14.61 -6.65 -16.42
C HIS A 238 14.69 -5.28 -15.79
N LEU A 239 15.26 -5.14 -14.59
CA LEU A 239 15.42 -3.86 -13.90
C LEU A 239 16.64 -3.05 -14.38
N SER A 240 17.60 -3.71 -15.05
CA SER A 240 18.83 -3.08 -15.55
C SER A 240 18.62 -1.86 -16.47
N PRO A 241 17.73 -1.88 -17.48
CA PRO A 241 17.55 -0.75 -18.41
C PRO A 241 16.84 0.48 -17.83
N PHE A 242 16.12 0.34 -16.72
CA PHE A 242 15.28 1.43 -16.19
C PHE A 242 16.05 2.50 -15.40
N LYS A 243 17.33 2.28 -15.11
CA LYS A 243 18.15 3.16 -14.25
C LYS A 243 18.50 4.53 -14.83
N PHE A 244 18.60 4.67 -16.15
CA PHE A 244 19.20 5.88 -16.76
C PHE A 244 18.17 6.90 -17.28
N LYS A 245 16.97 6.45 -17.67
CA LYS A 245 15.99 7.34 -18.33
C LYS A 245 15.04 8.04 -17.34
N ASP A 246 14.76 7.43 -16.21
CA ASP A 246 13.72 7.93 -15.29
C ASP A 246 14.28 8.92 -14.24
N PHE A 247 15.60 8.97 -14.00
CA PHE A 247 16.24 9.96 -13.12
C PHE A 247 16.61 11.30 -13.80
N GLN A 248 16.55 11.39 -15.14
CA GLN A 248 16.95 12.59 -15.89
C GLN A 248 15.78 13.55 -16.23
N ARG A 249 14.58 13.31 -15.69
CA ARG A 249 13.42 14.18 -15.89
C ARG A 249 12.76 14.54 -14.56
N GLU A 250 13.52 15.22 -13.71
CA GLU A 250 13.00 16.20 -12.75
C GLU A 250 13.81 17.49 -12.91
#